data_AF-A0A7R9W2Z5-F1
#
_entry.id   AF-A0A7R9W2Z5-F1
#
_cell.length_a   1.000
_cell.length_b   1.000
_cell.length_c   1.000
_cell.angle_alpha   90.00
_cell.angle_beta   90.00
_cell.angle_gamma   90.00
#
_symmetry.space_group_name_H-M   'P 1'
#
loop_
_entity.id
_entity.type
_entity.pdbx_description
1 polymer ?
#
loop_
_entity_poly.entity_id
_entity_poly.type
_entity_poly.pdbx_seq_one_letter_code
_entity_poly.pdbx_strand_id
1 'polypeptide(L)'
;AKPIVALKLLAKEEGQRIMTTSSDTNQTDEQPNQLGPEYVLTKILTPSSKFAFARSMIASKAYEAWTNLLITTKALPKPPSFTLAALDPTPTDATTRALELAQQLVPPSVVNHMIRTYYFGMAIAAWKGKIAVSTNSEEDEAKEEHASVNYPNFDREAFWTACVLHDIGVSPELSPPADSNTGSDKQDETITALTNFEVRGGTRAHSFVTQELEPPFNTKRAWLVHEAIALHTSKARHGEPDATEGMCWAEMLFDGAATDLTAMSLSKLCPETIVAVLREHPKLDVHKVFPQMLRKECGERPCCLIAQSGEMGL
;
A
#
# COMPACT_ATOMS: atom_id res chain seq x y z
N ALA A 1 -31.44 13.10 -12.55
CA ALA A 1 -31.00 14.21 -13.42
C ALA A 1 -30.30 15.36 -12.68
N LYS A 2 -30.80 15.83 -11.53
CA LYS A 2 -30.19 16.95 -10.76
C LYS A 2 -28.77 16.74 -10.18
N PRO A 3 -28.33 15.53 -9.75
CA PRO A 3 -27.00 15.33 -9.16
C PRO A 3 -25.83 15.49 -10.16
N ILE A 4 -26.07 15.14 -11.43
CA ILE A 4 -25.07 15.19 -12.50
C ILE A 4 -24.71 16.64 -12.86
N VAL A 5 -25.65 17.58 -12.69
CA VAL A 5 -25.43 19.00 -12.96
C VAL A 5 -24.56 19.64 -11.85
N ALA A 6 -24.76 19.24 -10.58
CA ALA A 6 -23.96 19.72 -9.46
C ALA A 6 -22.49 19.26 -9.53
N LEU A 7 -22.24 18.01 -9.93
CA LEU A 7 -20.89 17.48 -10.13
C LEU A 7 -20.13 18.18 -11.26
N LYS A 8 -20.83 18.57 -12.34
CA LYS A 8 -20.23 19.34 -13.45
C LYS A 8 -19.89 20.78 -13.05
N LEU A 9 -20.63 21.38 -12.11
CA LEU A 9 -20.38 22.74 -11.62
C LEU A 9 -19.16 22.79 -10.69
N LEU A 10 -19.04 21.86 -9.74
CA LEU A 10 -17.90 21.80 -8.82
C LEU A 10 -16.56 21.53 -9.55
N ALA A 11 -16.56 20.64 -10.56
CA ALA A 11 -15.37 20.37 -11.37
C ALA A 11 -14.94 21.58 -12.23
N LYS A 12 -15.90 22.44 -12.61
CA LYS A 12 -15.64 23.65 -13.41
C LYS A 12 -15.09 24.78 -12.55
N GLU A 13 -15.61 24.95 -11.33
CA GLU A 13 -15.15 25.98 -10.38
C GLU A 13 -13.72 25.70 -9.89
N GLU A 14 -13.40 24.44 -9.57
CA GLU A 14 -12.05 24.06 -9.11
C GLU A 14 -11.02 24.20 -10.25
N GLY A 15 -11.40 23.87 -11.49
CA GLY A 15 -10.55 24.04 -12.67
C GLY A 15 -10.25 25.51 -13.01
N GLN A 16 -11.20 26.42 -12.79
CA GLN A 16 -11.01 27.86 -13.01
C GLN A 16 -10.17 28.52 -11.91
N ARG A 17 -10.23 28.01 -10.67
CA ARG A 17 -9.44 28.50 -9.55
C ARG A 17 -7.94 28.21 -9.70
N ILE A 18 -7.60 27.08 -10.32
CA ILE A 18 -6.22 26.68 -10.59
C ILE A 18 -5.61 27.50 -11.74
N MET A 19 -6.42 27.95 -12.71
CA MET A 19 -5.94 28.69 -13.89
C MET A 19 -5.77 30.21 -13.69
N THR A 20 -6.29 30.79 -12.60
CA THR A 20 -6.32 32.26 -12.41
C THR A 20 -5.20 32.81 -11.52
N THR A 21 -4.23 31.98 -11.12
CA THR A 21 -3.04 32.41 -10.36
C THR A 21 -1.81 32.51 -11.26
N SER A 22 -1.85 33.34 -12.30
CA SER A 22 -0.63 33.77 -13.02
C SER A 22 -0.92 34.94 -13.97
N SER A 23 -0.89 36.16 -13.45
CA SER A 23 -0.54 37.34 -14.26
C SER A 23 -0.04 38.47 -13.37
N ASP A 24 1.11 39.03 -13.78
CA ASP A 24 1.74 40.31 -13.40
C ASP A 24 2.71 40.31 -12.19
N THR A 25 4.02 40.32 -12.45
CA THR A 25 4.80 41.58 -12.51
C THR A 25 6.30 41.38 -12.88
N ASN A 26 6.83 42.45 -13.46
CA ASN A 26 8.10 42.73 -14.14
C ASN A 26 9.45 42.22 -13.56
N GLN A 27 10.38 42.02 -14.51
CA GLN A 27 11.82 41.85 -14.38
C GLN A 27 12.52 42.95 -13.54
N THR A 28 13.46 42.53 -12.69
CA THR A 28 14.79 43.16 -12.54
C THR A 28 15.85 42.07 -12.29
N ASP A 29 17.03 42.26 -12.87
CA ASP A 29 18.21 41.39 -12.80
C ASP A 29 18.80 41.32 -11.38
N GLU A 30 18.77 40.15 -10.72
CA GLU A 30 19.65 39.81 -9.58
C GLU A 30 20.01 38.30 -9.51
N GLN A 31 21.08 38.02 -8.77
CA GLN A 31 22.02 36.88 -8.84
C GLN A 31 21.48 35.46 -8.56
N PRO A 32 22.18 34.39 -9.02
CA PRO A 32 21.76 33.01 -8.82
C PRO A 32 22.27 32.48 -7.47
N ASN A 33 21.52 32.70 -6.39
CA ASN A 33 21.65 31.91 -5.17
C ASN A 33 20.42 32.15 -4.28
N GLN A 34 19.35 31.39 -4.55
CA GLN A 34 18.30 30.94 -3.62
C GLN A 34 17.08 30.52 -4.46
N LEU A 35 17.08 29.27 -4.94
CA LEU A 35 15.90 28.66 -5.52
C LEU A 35 15.37 27.64 -4.51
N GLY A 36 14.19 27.93 -3.94
CA GLY A 36 13.50 27.05 -3.01
C GLY A 36 13.02 25.75 -3.68
N PRO A 37 12.61 24.75 -2.89
CA PRO A 37 12.22 23.41 -3.36
C PRO A 37 11.10 23.40 -4.42
N GLU A 38 10.33 24.49 -4.53
CA GLU A 38 9.29 24.64 -5.55
C GLU A 38 9.83 24.83 -6.98
N TYR A 39 11.05 25.34 -7.15
CA TYR A 39 11.68 25.54 -8.45
C TYR A 39 12.26 24.23 -9.04
N VAL A 40 12.61 23.27 -8.18
CA VAL A 40 13.15 21.96 -8.60
C VAL A 40 12.03 21.01 -9.04
N LEU A 41 10.80 21.19 -8.55
CA LEU A 41 9.66 20.31 -8.84
C LEU A 41 8.99 20.57 -10.20
N THR A 42 9.20 21.74 -10.81
CA THR A 42 8.57 22.09 -12.09
C THR A 42 9.30 21.52 -13.30
N LYS A 43 10.60 21.21 -13.21
CA LYS A 43 11.42 20.71 -14.34
C LYS A 43 11.57 19.18 -14.45
N ILE A 44 11.14 18.40 -13.46
CA ILE A 44 11.47 16.96 -13.39
C ILE A 44 10.27 16.03 -13.70
N LEU A 45 9.07 16.57 -13.86
CA LEU A 45 7.86 15.76 -14.08
C LEU A 45 7.27 16.02 -15.47
N THR A 46 7.01 14.94 -16.20
CA THR A 46 6.25 15.00 -17.45
C THR A 46 4.82 15.47 -17.16
N PRO A 47 4.19 16.24 -18.06
CA PRO A 47 2.80 16.66 -17.91
C PRO A 47 1.82 15.49 -17.68
N SER A 48 2.11 14.31 -18.23
CA SER A 48 1.30 13.09 -18.08
C SER A 48 1.27 12.54 -16.65
N SER A 49 2.40 12.56 -15.94
CA SER A 49 2.50 12.02 -14.58
C SER A 49 1.87 12.94 -13.52
N LYS A 50 1.90 14.26 -13.72
CA LYS A 50 1.12 15.22 -12.92
C LYS A 50 -0.39 15.01 -13.09
N PHE A 51 -0.83 14.69 -14.31
CA PHE A 51 -2.23 14.44 -14.62
C PHE A 51 -2.73 13.10 -14.05
N ALA A 52 -1.94 12.03 -14.09
CA ALA A 52 -2.30 10.73 -13.52
C ALA A 52 -2.56 10.83 -12.01
N PHE A 53 -1.63 11.45 -11.28
CA PHE A 53 -1.76 11.65 -9.83
C PHE A 53 -2.99 12.52 -9.46
N ALA A 54 -3.21 13.63 -10.16
CA ALA A 54 -4.37 14.49 -9.93
C ALA A 54 -5.71 13.77 -10.24
N ARG A 55 -5.74 12.93 -11.29
CA ARG A 55 -6.92 12.12 -11.63
C ARG A 55 -7.19 11.04 -10.58
N SER A 56 -6.15 10.40 -10.04
CA SER A 56 -6.26 9.42 -8.95
C SER A 56 -6.90 10.06 -7.71
N MET A 57 -6.45 11.26 -7.31
CA MET A 57 -7.01 12.01 -6.18
C MET A 57 -8.46 12.44 -6.38
N ILE A 58 -8.81 12.94 -7.58
CA ILE A 58 -10.20 13.35 -7.91
C ILE A 58 -11.12 12.11 -7.96
N ALA A 59 -10.65 11.01 -8.55
CA ALA A 59 -11.39 9.75 -8.61
C ALA A 59 -11.63 9.18 -7.20
N SER A 60 -10.64 9.24 -6.31
CA SER A 60 -10.76 8.80 -4.92
C SER A 60 -11.83 9.60 -4.16
N LYS A 61 -11.82 10.95 -4.25
CA LYS A 61 -12.85 11.79 -3.62
C LYS A 61 -14.25 11.59 -4.21
N ALA A 62 -14.36 11.41 -5.53
CA ALA A 62 -15.63 11.11 -6.19
C ALA A 62 -16.16 9.72 -5.80
N TYR A 63 -15.26 8.75 -5.64
CA TYR A 63 -15.58 7.40 -5.19
C TYR A 63 -16.05 7.38 -3.74
N GLU A 64 -15.41 8.15 -2.86
CA GLU A 64 -15.85 8.34 -1.46
C GLU A 64 -17.27 8.94 -1.39
N ALA A 65 -17.54 10.00 -2.17
CA ALA A 65 -18.87 10.61 -2.23
C ALA A 65 -19.94 9.63 -2.78
N TRP A 66 -19.60 8.81 -3.77
CA TRP A 66 -20.51 7.83 -4.36
C TRP A 66 -20.76 6.61 -3.46
N THR A 67 -19.74 6.11 -2.79
CA THR A 67 -19.86 4.97 -1.85
C THR A 67 -20.66 5.37 -0.61
N ASN A 68 -20.45 6.59 -0.08
CA ASN A 68 -21.30 7.16 0.96
C ASN A 68 -22.77 7.25 0.51
N LEU A 69 -23.03 7.66 -0.73
CA LEU A 69 -24.39 7.66 -1.30
C LEU A 69 -24.98 6.23 -1.34
N LEU A 70 -24.24 5.22 -1.80
CA LEU A 70 -24.74 3.85 -1.86
C LEU A 70 -25.01 3.23 -0.49
N ILE A 71 -24.13 3.44 0.48
CA ILE A 71 -24.30 2.98 1.87
C ILE A 71 -25.57 3.60 2.46
N THR A 72 -25.79 4.91 2.26
CA THR A 72 -27.01 5.59 2.76
C THR A 72 -28.30 5.10 2.09
N THR A 73 -28.24 4.55 0.88
CA THR A 73 -29.41 3.97 0.19
C THR A 73 -29.76 2.53 0.61
N LYS A 74 -29.11 1.96 1.64
CA LYS A 74 -29.34 0.59 2.19
C LYS A 74 -29.11 -0.56 1.20
N ALA A 75 -28.41 -0.34 0.09
CA ALA A 75 -28.22 -1.36 -0.93
C ALA A 75 -27.06 -2.33 -0.63
N LEU A 76 -26.14 -1.97 0.28
CA LEU A 76 -24.97 -2.79 0.63
C LEU A 76 -24.90 -3.00 2.15
N PRO A 77 -24.48 -4.19 2.60
CA PRO A 77 -24.24 -4.42 4.02
C PRO A 77 -23.11 -3.50 4.50
N LYS A 78 -23.26 -2.93 5.71
CA LYS A 78 -22.27 -2.05 6.31
C LYS A 78 -21.06 -2.90 6.77
N PRO A 79 -19.81 -2.49 6.46
CA PRO A 79 -18.64 -3.15 7.03
C PRO A 79 -18.69 -3.15 8.57
N PRO A 80 -18.34 -4.26 9.23
CA PRO A 80 -18.28 -4.31 10.68
C PRO A 80 -17.18 -3.39 11.21
N SER A 81 -17.41 -2.84 12.40
CA SER A 81 -16.39 -2.12 13.14
C SER A 81 -15.48 -3.11 13.85
N PHE A 82 -14.17 -2.90 13.75
CA PHE A 82 -13.17 -3.72 14.42
C PHE A 82 -12.38 -2.85 15.39
N THR A 83 -12.16 -3.34 16.60
CA THR A 83 -11.19 -2.73 17.51
C THR A 83 -9.77 -3.10 17.08
N LEU A 84 -8.77 -2.27 17.41
CA LEU A 84 -7.37 -2.63 17.16
C LEU A 84 -7.02 -3.93 17.88
N ALA A 85 -7.41 -4.09 19.14
CA ALA A 85 -7.21 -5.31 19.92
C ALA A 85 -7.73 -6.59 19.23
N ALA A 86 -8.87 -6.52 18.53
CA ALA A 86 -9.38 -7.67 17.77
C ALA A 86 -8.50 -8.03 16.55
N LEU A 87 -7.86 -7.02 15.96
CA LEU A 87 -6.98 -7.14 14.79
C LEU A 87 -5.51 -7.33 15.16
N ASP A 88 -5.09 -6.98 16.37
CA ASP A 88 -3.70 -6.94 16.78
C ASP A 88 -3.00 -8.26 16.49
N PRO A 89 -1.74 -8.20 16.02
CA PRO A 89 -0.95 -9.42 15.89
C PRO A 89 -0.76 -10.05 17.26
N THR A 90 -0.53 -11.36 17.30
CA THR A 90 -0.11 -12.01 18.54
C THR A 90 1.23 -11.41 18.96
N PRO A 91 1.35 -10.80 20.16
CA PRO A 91 2.60 -10.19 20.57
C PRO A 91 3.64 -11.28 20.86
N THR A 92 4.65 -11.36 20.00
CA THR A 92 5.77 -12.30 20.11
C THR A 92 7.09 -11.59 19.82
N ASP A 93 8.20 -12.25 20.18
CA ASP A 93 9.54 -11.78 19.82
C ASP A 93 9.69 -11.59 18.30
N ALA A 94 9.08 -12.46 17.50
CA ALA A 94 9.11 -12.35 16.05
C ALA A 94 8.41 -11.08 15.54
N THR A 95 7.21 -10.77 16.05
CA THR A 95 6.49 -9.54 15.65
C THR A 95 7.27 -8.27 16.01
N THR A 96 7.94 -8.28 17.18
CA THR A 96 8.75 -7.17 17.67
C THR A 96 9.99 -7.00 16.81
N ARG A 97 10.75 -8.07 16.57
CA ARG A 97 11.99 -8.02 15.79
C ARG A 97 11.75 -7.68 14.32
N ALA A 98 10.64 -8.13 13.74
CA ALA A 98 10.25 -7.74 12.39
C ALA A 98 10.01 -6.23 12.30
N LEU A 99 9.33 -5.65 13.29
CA LEU A 99 9.12 -4.20 13.36
C LEU A 99 10.43 -3.44 13.58
N GLU A 100 11.32 -3.93 14.43
CA GLU A 100 12.65 -3.33 14.65
C GLU A 100 13.48 -3.32 13.35
N LEU A 101 13.48 -4.42 12.58
CA LEU A 101 14.15 -4.46 11.28
C LEU A 101 13.56 -3.42 10.32
N ALA A 102 12.24 -3.30 10.26
CA ALA A 102 11.58 -2.29 9.43
C ALA A 102 12.00 -0.86 9.82
N GLN A 103 12.04 -0.57 11.12
CA GLN A 103 12.46 0.74 11.66
C GLN A 103 13.91 1.08 11.37
N GLN A 104 14.78 0.08 11.21
CA GLN A 104 16.18 0.28 10.82
C GLN A 104 16.32 0.63 9.33
N LEU A 105 15.46 0.06 8.48
CA LEU A 105 15.65 0.11 7.02
C LEU A 105 14.90 1.24 6.31
N VAL A 106 13.77 1.71 6.87
CA VAL A 106 12.92 2.71 6.22
C VAL A 106 12.43 3.81 7.18
N PRO A 107 12.06 5.00 6.67
CA PRO A 107 11.62 6.11 7.53
C PRO A 107 10.34 5.80 8.32
N PRO A 108 10.09 6.46 9.47
CA PRO A 108 8.91 6.23 10.30
C PRO A 108 7.57 6.37 9.55
N SER A 109 7.49 7.26 8.55
CA SER A 109 6.28 7.39 7.72
C SER A 109 5.95 6.14 6.92
N VAL A 110 6.99 5.42 6.45
CA VAL A 110 6.86 4.15 5.72
C VAL A 110 6.57 3.02 6.71
N VAL A 111 7.22 2.98 7.87
CA VAL A 111 6.88 2.03 8.95
C VAL A 111 5.40 2.12 9.32
N ASN A 112 4.88 3.32 9.56
CA ASN A 112 3.47 3.49 9.87
C ASN A 112 2.56 3.07 8.71
N HIS A 113 2.97 3.26 7.45
CA HIS A 113 2.23 2.73 6.29
C HIS A 113 2.16 1.20 6.30
N MET A 114 3.27 0.53 6.57
CA MET A 114 3.33 -0.92 6.65
C MET A 114 2.46 -1.49 7.79
N ILE A 115 2.42 -0.81 8.94
CA ILE A 115 1.51 -1.17 10.03
C ILE A 115 0.04 -0.94 9.65
N ARG A 116 -0.30 0.21 9.04
CA ARG A 116 -1.68 0.47 8.57
C ARG A 116 -2.12 -0.53 7.51
N THR A 117 -1.20 -0.95 6.65
CA THR A 117 -1.42 -1.99 5.64
C THR A 117 -1.88 -3.30 6.28
N TYR A 118 -1.26 -3.70 7.41
CA TYR A 118 -1.72 -4.85 8.18
C TYR A 118 -3.18 -4.68 8.66
N TYR A 119 -3.48 -3.59 9.37
CA TYR A 119 -4.82 -3.40 9.94
C TYR A 119 -5.92 -3.31 8.87
N PHE A 120 -5.67 -2.57 7.79
CA PHE A 120 -6.63 -2.46 6.69
C PHE A 120 -6.79 -3.79 5.94
N GLY A 121 -5.69 -4.50 5.67
CA GLY A 121 -5.72 -5.81 5.04
C GLY A 121 -6.51 -6.83 5.86
N MET A 122 -6.27 -6.88 7.19
CA MET A 122 -7.01 -7.73 8.13
C MET A 122 -8.51 -7.40 8.16
N ALA A 123 -8.86 -6.12 8.30
CA ALA A 123 -10.26 -5.71 8.35
C ALA A 123 -11.01 -6.00 7.03
N ILE A 124 -10.37 -5.78 5.88
CA ILE A 124 -10.96 -6.09 4.56
C ILE A 124 -11.10 -7.61 4.38
N ALA A 125 -10.10 -8.40 4.79
CA ALA A 125 -10.17 -9.85 4.71
C ALA A 125 -11.28 -10.42 5.60
N ALA A 126 -11.42 -9.91 6.82
CA ALA A 126 -12.49 -10.30 7.73
C ALA A 126 -13.87 -9.93 7.16
N TRP A 127 -14.02 -8.72 6.60
CA TRP A 127 -15.24 -8.31 5.90
C TRP A 127 -15.61 -9.22 4.72
N LYS A 128 -14.60 -9.68 3.97
CA LYS A 128 -14.78 -10.64 2.87
C LYS A 128 -15.05 -12.08 3.33
N GLY A 129 -15.11 -12.35 4.64
CA GLY A 129 -15.23 -13.71 5.19
C GLY A 129 -14.02 -14.60 4.91
N LYS A 130 -12.85 -13.99 4.61
CA LYS A 130 -11.62 -14.73 4.28
C LYS A 130 -10.89 -15.22 5.52
N ILE A 131 -10.96 -14.45 6.61
CA ILE A 131 -10.40 -14.78 7.91
C ILE A 131 -11.47 -14.59 8.99
N ALA A 132 -11.37 -15.36 10.06
CA ALA A 132 -12.18 -15.12 11.26
C ALA A 132 -11.51 -14.03 12.11
N VAL A 133 -12.30 -13.02 12.49
CA VAL A 133 -11.92 -12.01 13.48
C VAL A 133 -13.11 -11.87 14.42
N SER A 134 -12.85 -11.96 15.72
CA SER A 134 -13.88 -11.71 16.73
C SER A 134 -14.33 -10.24 16.63
N THR A 135 -15.60 -10.05 16.34
CA THR A 135 -16.31 -8.78 16.48
C THR A 135 -16.86 -8.73 17.91
N ASN A 136 -16.72 -7.59 18.58
CA ASN A 136 -17.19 -7.42 19.97
C ASN A 136 -18.73 -7.38 20.08
N SER A 137 -19.48 -7.82 19.06
CA SER A 137 -20.94 -7.86 19.09
C SER A 137 -21.41 -9.13 19.78
N GLU A 138 -22.04 -8.97 20.94
CA GLU A 138 -22.81 -10.03 21.63
C GLU A 138 -23.89 -10.67 20.73
N GLU A 139 -24.23 -10.05 19.59
CA GLU A 139 -25.18 -10.55 18.60
C GLU A 139 -24.62 -11.65 17.67
N ASP A 140 -23.31 -11.91 17.66
CA ASP A 140 -22.68 -12.84 16.70
C ASP A 140 -22.71 -14.32 17.12
N GLU A 141 -23.02 -14.64 18.38
CA GLU A 141 -23.15 -16.04 18.85
C GLU A 141 -24.32 -16.80 18.19
N ALA A 142 -25.24 -16.09 17.52
CA ALA A 142 -26.44 -16.69 16.93
C ALA A 142 -26.35 -16.99 15.41
N LYS A 143 -25.20 -16.75 14.75
CA LYS A 143 -25.04 -16.91 13.29
C LYS A 143 -23.76 -17.65 12.85
N GLU A 144 -23.28 -18.60 13.64
CA GLU A 144 -22.12 -19.44 13.29
C GLU A 144 -22.36 -20.41 12.11
N GLU A 145 -23.59 -20.52 11.61
CA GLU A 145 -23.90 -21.34 10.44
C GLU A 145 -23.52 -20.59 9.13
N HIS A 146 -22.43 -21.03 8.48
CA HIS A 146 -22.16 -20.93 7.04
C HIS A 146 -21.21 -19.89 6.44
N ALA A 147 -20.28 -19.27 7.18
CA ALA A 147 -19.09 -18.69 6.54
C ALA A 147 -17.93 -19.70 6.59
N SER A 148 -17.74 -20.48 5.51
CA SER A 148 -16.51 -21.25 5.34
C SER A 148 -15.35 -20.26 5.26
N VAL A 149 -14.62 -20.08 6.36
CA VAL A 149 -13.42 -19.24 6.40
C VAL A 149 -12.48 -19.75 5.33
N ASN A 150 -12.16 -18.91 4.34
CA ASN A 150 -11.31 -19.34 3.22
C ASN A 150 -9.88 -19.68 3.68
N TYR A 151 -9.44 -19.16 4.83
CA TYR A 151 -8.12 -19.40 5.41
C TYR A 151 -8.23 -19.91 6.86
N PRO A 152 -8.67 -21.16 7.10
CA PRO A 152 -8.89 -21.68 8.46
C PRO A 152 -7.61 -21.79 9.29
N ASN A 153 -6.44 -21.78 8.65
CA ASN A 153 -5.12 -21.82 9.31
C ASN A 153 -4.36 -20.49 9.13
N PHE A 154 -5.07 -19.37 9.04
CA PHE A 154 -4.44 -18.06 8.84
C PHE A 154 -3.46 -17.72 9.97
N ASP A 155 -2.19 -17.57 9.61
CA ASP A 155 -1.12 -17.27 10.54
C ASP A 155 -0.94 -15.75 10.69
N ARG A 156 -1.58 -15.19 11.72
CA ARG A 156 -1.61 -13.74 11.96
C ARG A 156 -0.21 -13.16 12.21
N GLU A 157 0.67 -13.89 12.88
CA GLU A 157 2.04 -13.49 13.20
C GLU A 157 2.91 -13.43 11.92
N ALA A 158 2.80 -14.45 11.07
CA ALA A 158 3.51 -14.45 9.79
C ALA A 158 2.94 -13.40 8.82
N PHE A 159 1.63 -13.18 8.79
CA PHE A 159 1.04 -12.11 7.98
C PHE A 159 1.45 -10.71 8.47
N TRP A 160 1.48 -10.48 9.79
CA TRP A 160 2.07 -9.26 10.37
C TRP A 160 3.49 -9.04 9.89
N THR A 161 4.33 -10.08 9.97
CA THR A 161 5.72 -10.06 9.51
C THR A 161 5.80 -9.68 8.02
N ALA A 162 4.94 -10.25 7.17
CA ALA A 162 4.85 -9.88 5.76
C ALA A 162 4.50 -8.40 5.59
N CYS A 163 3.46 -7.90 6.28
CA CYS A 163 3.04 -6.51 6.18
C CYS A 163 4.11 -5.53 6.65
N VAL A 164 4.74 -5.74 7.82
CA VAL A 164 5.74 -4.80 8.35
C VAL A 164 7.06 -4.82 7.59
N LEU A 165 7.30 -5.84 6.76
CA LEU A 165 8.51 -5.96 5.95
C LEU A 165 8.29 -5.74 4.44
N HIS A 166 7.07 -5.49 3.96
CA HIS A 166 6.78 -5.56 2.52
C HIS A 166 7.51 -4.51 1.68
N ASP A 167 7.75 -3.33 2.24
CA ASP A 167 8.41 -2.22 1.56
C ASP A 167 9.88 -2.09 1.93
N ILE A 168 10.48 -2.97 2.72
CA ILE A 168 11.91 -2.81 3.08
C ILE A 168 12.82 -2.85 1.86
N GLY A 169 12.38 -3.48 0.76
CA GLY A 169 13.09 -3.54 -0.50
C GLY A 169 13.33 -2.19 -1.16
N VAL A 170 12.54 -1.15 -0.84
CA VAL A 170 12.79 0.23 -1.32
C VAL A 170 13.91 0.93 -0.55
N SER A 171 14.45 0.29 0.50
CA SER A 171 15.58 0.83 1.26
C SER A 171 16.84 0.91 0.38
N PRO A 172 17.57 2.04 0.41
CA PRO A 172 18.88 2.14 -0.23
C PRO A 172 19.88 1.09 0.26
N GLU A 173 19.76 0.61 1.50
CA GLU A 173 20.68 -0.39 2.08
C GLU A 173 20.54 -1.77 1.43
N LEU A 174 19.35 -2.09 0.91
CA LEU A 174 19.09 -3.34 0.20
C LEU A 174 19.21 -3.20 -1.32
N SER A 175 19.51 -1.99 -1.80
CA SER A 175 19.63 -1.70 -3.22
C SER A 175 21.02 -2.12 -3.71
N PRO A 176 21.12 -3.07 -4.65
CA PRO A 176 22.42 -3.36 -5.26
C PRO A 176 22.96 -2.12 -5.99
N PRO A 177 24.29 -1.97 -6.13
CA PRO A 177 24.89 -0.87 -6.88
C PRO A 177 24.30 -0.77 -8.28
N ALA A 178 24.05 0.45 -8.78
CA ALA A 178 23.44 0.66 -10.10
C ALA A 178 24.25 0.02 -11.24
N ASP A 179 25.55 -0.11 -11.03
CA ASP A 179 26.57 -0.59 -11.96
C ASP A 179 26.60 -2.13 -12.06
N SER A 180 25.92 -2.85 -11.16
CA SER A 180 25.81 -4.31 -11.24
C SER A 180 24.85 -4.80 -12.33
N ASN A 181 24.15 -3.89 -13.02
CA ASN A 181 23.55 -4.13 -14.33
C ASN A 181 24.65 -4.22 -15.39
N THR A 182 25.56 -5.18 -15.25
CA THR A 182 26.58 -5.48 -16.26
C THR A 182 25.85 -5.94 -17.51
N GLY A 183 25.76 -5.07 -18.51
CA GLY A 183 25.03 -5.23 -19.76
C GLY A 183 25.55 -6.37 -20.62
N SER A 184 25.34 -7.61 -20.19
CA SER A 184 25.35 -8.74 -21.11
C SER A 184 24.01 -8.73 -21.82
N ASP A 185 24.02 -8.69 -23.16
CA ASP A 185 22.86 -8.73 -24.08
C ASP A 185 21.95 -9.97 -23.94
N LYS A 186 22.11 -10.74 -22.87
CA LYS A 186 21.18 -11.79 -22.46
C LYS A 186 20.37 -11.22 -21.31
N GLN A 187 19.11 -10.89 -21.59
CA GLN A 187 18.06 -10.78 -20.59
C GLN A 187 17.98 -12.11 -19.83
N ASP A 188 18.83 -12.26 -18.82
CA ASP A 188 18.67 -13.31 -17.85
C ASP A 188 17.49 -12.90 -16.96
N GLU A 189 16.34 -13.56 -17.14
CA GLU A 189 15.12 -13.31 -16.37
C GLU A 189 15.38 -13.35 -14.85
N THR A 190 16.41 -14.10 -14.44
CA THR A 190 16.88 -14.20 -13.05
C THR A 190 17.45 -12.87 -12.52
N ILE A 191 18.11 -12.07 -13.37
CA ILE A 191 18.63 -10.75 -13.00
C ILE A 191 17.47 -9.76 -12.88
N THR A 192 16.49 -9.81 -13.80
CA THR A 192 15.31 -8.94 -13.75
C THR A 192 14.48 -9.15 -12.48
N ALA A 193 14.31 -10.40 -12.02
CA ALA A 193 13.58 -10.69 -10.78
C ALA A 193 14.25 -10.05 -9.55
N LEU A 194 15.58 -10.00 -9.48
CA LEU A 194 16.32 -9.36 -8.39
C LEU A 194 16.30 -7.82 -8.45
N THR A 195 15.84 -7.22 -9.56
CA THR A 195 15.70 -5.76 -9.67
C THR A 195 14.41 -5.22 -9.07
N ASN A 196 13.39 -6.05 -8.82
CA ASN A 196 12.14 -5.60 -8.22
C ASN A 196 12.31 -5.42 -6.70
N PHE A 197 11.95 -4.26 -6.16
CA PHE A 197 12.01 -4.02 -4.72
C PHE A 197 11.16 -5.02 -3.94
N GLU A 198 10.04 -5.48 -4.52
CA GLU A 198 9.15 -6.49 -3.92
C GLU A 198 9.88 -7.81 -3.71
N VAL A 199 10.61 -8.28 -4.73
CA VAL A 199 11.37 -9.52 -4.67
C VAL A 199 12.59 -9.37 -3.74
N ARG A 200 13.27 -8.22 -3.77
CA ARG A 200 14.37 -7.92 -2.83
C ARG A 200 13.88 -7.93 -1.38
N GLY A 201 12.76 -7.24 -1.11
CA GLY A 201 12.11 -7.19 0.20
C GLY A 201 11.71 -8.58 0.67
N GLY A 202 11.03 -9.35 -0.19
CA GLY A 202 10.65 -10.73 0.12
C GLY A 202 11.84 -11.65 0.37
N THR A 203 12.94 -11.49 -0.37
CA THR A 203 14.18 -12.27 -0.17
C THR A 203 14.87 -11.92 1.15
N ARG A 204 14.94 -10.62 1.49
CA ARG A 204 15.49 -10.17 2.78
C ARG A 204 14.62 -10.65 3.94
N ALA A 205 13.30 -10.57 3.81
CA ALA A 205 12.35 -11.04 4.81
C ALA A 205 12.42 -12.56 5.00
N HIS A 206 12.53 -13.34 3.92
CA HIS A 206 12.78 -14.78 4.00
C HIS A 206 14.04 -15.09 4.81
N SER A 207 15.14 -14.39 4.48
CA SER A 207 16.43 -14.59 5.17
C SER A 207 16.33 -14.20 6.65
N PHE A 208 15.69 -13.08 6.96
CA PHE A 208 15.38 -12.66 8.32
C PHE A 208 14.61 -13.74 9.08
N VAL A 209 13.51 -14.23 8.51
CA VAL A 209 12.66 -15.24 9.15
C VAL A 209 13.40 -16.56 9.40
N THR A 210 14.24 -16.98 8.46
CA THR A 210 14.95 -18.28 8.55
C THR A 210 16.23 -18.26 9.39
N GLN A 211 16.89 -17.10 9.49
CA GLN A 211 18.21 -17.00 10.12
C GLN A 211 18.16 -16.25 11.44
N GLU A 212 17.24 -15.32 11.60
CA GLU A 212 17.23 -14.39 12.71
C GLU A 212 16.10 -14.69 13.70
N LEU A 213 14.97 -15.26 13.26
CA LEU A 213 13.86 -15.59 14.17
C LEU A 213 14.02 -17.00 14.76
N GLU A 214 13.76 -17.11 16.06
CA GLU A 214 13.72 -18.40 16.75
C GLU A 214 12.51 -19.24 16.30
N PRO A 215 12.56 -20.58 16.45
CA PRO A 215 11.39 -21.44 16.25
C PRO A 215 10.16 -20.92 17.03
N PRO A 216 8.93 -21.05 16.49
CA PRO A 216 8.52 -22.02 15.46
C PRO A 216 8.49 -21.48 14.03
N PHE A 217 9.15 -20.35 13.71
CA PHE A 217 9.26 -19.90 12.33
C PHE A 217 10.01 -20.94 11.48
N ASN A 218 9.24 -21.75 10.76
CA ASN A 218 9.75 -22.80 9.90
C ASN A 218 9.86 -22.31 8.45
N THR A 219 10.51 -23.12 7.62
CA THR A 219 10.70 -22.83 6.19
C THR A 219 9.39 -22.51 5.46
N LYS A 220 8.26 -23.13 5.85
CA LYS A 220 6.95 -22.82 5.24
C LYS A 220 6.54 -21.37 5.53
N ARG A 221 6.59 -20.92 6.79
CA ARG A 221 6.26 -19.53 7.15
C ARG A 221 7.15 -18.51 6.43
N ALA A 222 8.45 -18.79 6.33
CA ALA A 222 9.38 -17.94 5.60
C ALA A 222 9.00 -17.78 4.11
N TRP A 223 8.59 -18.86 3.45
CA TRP A 223 8.12 -18.81 2.07
C TRP A 223 6.80 -18.08 1.91
N LEU A 224 5.85 -18.23 2.86
CA LEU A 224 4.60 -17.47 2.82
C LEU A 224 4.85 -15.97 2.95
N VAL A 225 5.74 -15.57 3.87
CA VAL A 225 6.19 -14.16 4.02
C VAL A 225 6.84 -13.68 2.73
N HIS A 226 7.77 -14.46 2.17
CA HIS A 226 8.44 -14.13 0.91
C HIS A 226 7.44 -13.92 -0.24
N GLU A 227 6.57 -14.90 -0.47
CA GLU A 227 5.61 -14.90 -1.57
C GLU A 227 4.60 -13.76 -1.44
N ALA A 228 4.09 -13.52 -0.22
CA ALA A 228 3.19 -12.41 0.07
C ALA A 228 3.84 -11.07 -0.31
N ILE A 229 5.09 -10.84 0.09
CA ILE A 229 5.81 -9.61 -0.20
C ILE A 229 6.18 -9.52 -1.68
N ALA A 230 6.73 -10.57 -2.28
CA ALA A 230 7.20 -10.54 -3.67
C ALA A 230 6.05 -10.30 -4.67
N LEU A 231 4.82 -10.67 -4.32
CA LEU A 231 3.65 -10.56 -5.19
C LEU A 231 2.72 -9.40 -4.81
N HIS A 232 3.00 -8.62 -3.77
CA HIS A 232 2.00 -7.68 -3.22
C HIS A 232 1.61 -6.53 -4.16
N THR A 233 2.41 -6.20 -5.18
CA THR A 233 2.05 -5.20 -6.20
C THR A 233 1.43 -5.82 -7.45
N SER A 234 1.42 -7.16 -7.55
CA SER A 234 0.91 -7.88 -8.72
C SER A 234 -0.61 -8.04 -8.64
N LYS A 235 -1.35 -7.32 -9.50
CA LYS A 235 -2.83 -7.40 -9.58
C LYS A 235 -3.37 -8.76 -10.04
N ALA A 236 -2.52 -9.63 -10.57
CA ALA A 236 -2.90 -10.62 -11.57
C ALA A 236 -3.52 -11.93 -11.06
N ARG A 237 -3.88 -12.09 -9.78
CA ARG A 237 -4.23 -13.44 -9.27
C ARG A 237 -5.42 -13.55 -8.32
N HIS A 238 -6.32 -12.56 -8.30
CA HIS A 238 -7.55 -12.67 -7.54
C HIS A 238 -8.49 -13.74 -8.11
N GLY A 239 -8.80 -14.76 -7.32
CA GLY A 239 -9.81 -15.77 -7.65
C GLY A 239 -9.33 -16.88 -8.60
N GLU A 240 -8.02 -17.00 -8.81
CA GLU A 240 -7.46 -18.14 -9.54
C GLU A 240 -7.72 -19.44 -8.75
N PRO A 241 -8.24 -20.50 -9.38
CA PRO A 241 -8.50 -21.79 -8.72
C PRO A 241 -7.27 -22.39 -8.04
N ASP A 242 -6.09 -22.08 -8.58
CA ASP A 242 -4.79 -22.62 -8.15
C ASP A 242 -4.00 -21.62 -7.28
N ALA A 243 -4.70 -20.66 -6.63
CA ALA A 243 -4.04 -19.68 -5.78
C ALA A 243 -3.35 -20.35 -4.57
N THR A 244 -2.05 -20.10 -4.43
CA THR A 244 -1.29 -20.52 -3.25
C THR A 244 -1.71 -19.72 -2.00
N GLU A 245 -1.35 -20.23 -0.83
CA GLU A 245 -1.58 -19.52 0.44
C GLU A 245 -0.84 -18.16 0.47
N GLY A 246 0.39 -18.08 -0.04
CA GLY A 246 1.13 -16.81 -0.11
C GLY A 246 0.54 -15.83 -1.13
N MET A 247 -0.04 -16.30 -2.24
CA MET A 247 -0.80 -15.45 -3.15
C MET A 247 -2.05 -14.85 -2.49
N CYS A 248 -2.71 -15.62 -1.63
CA CYS A 248 -3.84 -15.12 -0.85
C CYS A 248 -3.41 -14.01 0.12
N TRP A 249 -2.25 -14.17 0.75
CA TRP A 249 -1.66 -13.13 1.60
C TRP A 249 -1.23 -11.92 0.78
N ALA A 250 -0.67 -12.11 -0.42
CA ALA A 250 -0.34 -11.02 -1.33
C ALA A 250 -1.57 -10.18 -1.68
N GLU A 251 -2.74 -10.80 -1.91
CA GLU A 251 -4.00 -10.05 -2.09
C GLU A 251 -4.36 -9.23 -0.86
N MET A 252 -4.30 -9.82 0.34
CA MET A 252 -4.65 -9.10 1.57
C MET A 252 -3.71 -7.93 1.81
N LEU A 253 -2.43 -8.13 1.54
CA LEU A 253 -1.39 -7.11 1.64
C LEU A 253 -1.62 -6.00 0.61
N PHE A 254 -1.92 -6.36 -0.65
CA PHE A 254 -2.28 -5.40 -1.69
C PHE A 254 -3.50 -4.56 -1.31
N ASP A 255 -4.58 -5.19 -0.83
CA ASP A 255 -5.78 -4.48 -0.39
C ASP A 255 -5.42 -3.46 0.70
N GLY A 256 -4.65 -3.87 1.72
CA GLY A 256 -4.23 -2.97 2.80
C GLY A 256 -3.36 -1.81 2.30
N ALA A 257 -2.35 -2.08 1.48
CA ALA A 257 -1.41 -1.10 0.98
C ALA A 257 -2.09 -0.09 0.03
N ALA A 258 -2.92 -0.60 -0.89
CA ALA A 258 -3.72 0.22 -1.78
C ALA A 258 -4.73 1.07 -1.00
N THR A 259 -5.37 0.52 0.03
CA THR A 259 -6.25 1.32 0.89
C THR A 259 -5.51 2.47 1.58
N ASP A 260 -4.31 2.23 2.09
CA ASP A 260 -3.60 3.30 2.79
C ASP A 260 -3.07 4.40 1.87
N LEU A 261 -2.49 4.02 0.71
CA LEU A 261 -1.83 4.95 -0.20
C LEU A 261 -2.79 5.65 -1.16
N THR A 262 -3.80 4.93 -1.66
CA THR A 262 -4.68 5.43 -2.74
C THR A 262 -6.14 5.53 -2.33
N ALA A 263 -6.48 5.13 -1.10
CA ALA A 263 -7.86 5.05 -0.61
C ALA A 263 -8.73 4.07 -1.42
N MET A 264 -8.10 3.15 -2.16
CA MET A 264 -8.81 2.02 -2.76
C MET A 264 -9.47 1.18 -1.68
N SER A 265 -10.66 0.64 -1.91
CA SER A 265 -11.36 -0.21 -0.93
C SER A 265 -11.77 0.48 0.40
N LEU A 266 -11.72 1.81 0.56
CA LEU A 266 -12.20 2.47 1.78
C LEU A 266 -13.66 2.12 2.13
N SER A 267 -14.51 1.92 1.11
CA SER A 267 -15.91 1.50 1.28
C SER A 267 -16.09 0.11 1.92
N LYS A 268 -15.01 -0.67 2.03
CA LYS A 268 -14.96 -1.98 2.70
C LYS A 268 -14.53 -1.87 4.16
N LEU A 269 -14.25 -0.67 4.66
CA LEU A 269 -13.83 -0.43 6.04
C LEU A 269 -14.87 0.40 6.79
N CYS A 270 -15.04 0.11 8.07
CA CYS A 270 -15.83 0.95 8.95
C CYS A 270 -15.05 2.25 9.26
N PRO A 271 -15.68 3.45 9.19
CA PRO A 271 -15.02 4.71 9.50
C PRO A 271 -14.35 4.75 10.88
N GLU A 272 -14.96 4.12 11.87
CA GLU A 272 -14.44 4.00 13.23
C GLU A 272 -13.12 3.21 13.26
N THR A 273 -13.03 2.10 12.51
CA THR A 273 -11.78 1.34 12.33
C THR A 273 -10.71 2.20 11.68
N ILE A 274 -11.04 2.95 10.62
CA ILE A 274 -10.11 3.84 9.92
C ILE A 274 -9.54 4.89 10.89
N VAL A 275 -10.42 5.56 11.65
CA VAL A 275 -10.03 6.59 12.61
C VAL A 275 -9.15 6.02 13.72
N ALA A 276 -9.47 4.83 14.23
CA ALA A 276 -8.64 4.17 15.25
C ALA A 276 -7.23 3.88 14.73
N VAL A 277 -7.12 3.27 13.54
CA VAL A 277 -5.83 2.94 12.91
C VAL A 277 -5.01 4.20 12.62
N LEU A 278 -5.62 5.25 12.07
CA LEU A 278 -4.92 6.51 11.75
C LEU A 278 -4.50 7.30 12.98
N ARG A 279 -5.22 7.15 14.09
CA ARG A 279 -4.86 7.77 15.37
C ARG A 279 -3.63 7.09 15.97
N GLU A 280 -3.60 5.77 15.99
CA GLU A 280 -2.49 4.99 16.54
C GLU A 280 -1.23 5.05 15.65
N HIS A 281 -1.43 4.99 14.33
CA HIS A 281 -0.35 4.95 13.34
C HIS A 281 -0.49 6.12 12.34
N PRO A 282 -0.10 7.35 12.71
CA PRO A 282 -0.32 8.54 11.87
C PRO A 282 0.41 8.45 10.53
N LYS A 283 -0.16 9.05 9.48
CA LYS A 283 0.42 9.04 8.12
C LYS A 283 1.79 9.72 8.02
N LEU A 284 2.07 10.68 8.90
CA LEU A 284 3.25 11.55 8.80
C LEU A 284 3.38 12.09 7.36
N ASP A 285 4.59 12.21 6.83
CA ASP A 285 4.86 12.65 5.46
C ASP A 285 4.92 11.50 4.42
N VAL A 286 4.22 10.37 4.65
CA VAL A 286 4.31 9.19 3.75
C VAL A 286 4.00 9.54 2.28
N HIS A 287 3.04 10.43 2.05
CA HIS A 287 2.63 10.92 0.73
C HIS A 287 3.72 11.72 -0.02
N LYS A 288 4.78 12.15 0.67
CA LYS A 288 5.97 12.78 0.07
C LYS A 288 7.12 11.79 -0.01
N VAL A 289 7.42 11.12 1.11
CA VAL A 289 8.58 10.25 1.27
C VAL A 289 8.47 9.02 0.37
N PHE A 290 7.35 8.31 0.42
CA PHE A 290 7.21 7.05 -0.30
C PHE A 290 7.22 7.22 -1.83
N PRO A 291 6.49 8.20 -2.43
CA PRO A 291 6.61 8.45 -3.86
C PRO A 291 8.02 8.87 -4.32
N GLN A 292 8.81 9.54 -3.46
CA GLN A 292 10.21 9.84 -3.79
C GLN A 292 11.07 8.58 -3.82
N MET A 293 10.87 7.65 -2.87
CA MET A 293 11.55 6.35 -2.86
C MET A 293 11.18 5.53 -4.11
N LEU A 294 9.90 5.45 -4.47
CA LEU A 294 9.47 4.76 -5.67
C LEU A 294 10.00 5.41 -6.95
N ARG A 295 10.02 6.74 -7.05
CA ARG A 295 10.64 7.42 -8.20
C ARG A 295 12.12 7.12 -8.34
N LYS A 296 12.84 7.04 -7.21
CA LYS A 296 14.24 6.64 -7.20
C LYS A 296 14.39 5.20 -7.71
N GLU A 297 13.56 4.28 -7.20
CA GLU A 297 13.54 2.88 -7.66
C GLU A 297 13.30 2.79 -9.17
N CYS A 298 12.28 3.49 -9.70
CA CYS A 298 11.99 3.51 -11.14
C CYS A 298 13.14 4.12 -11.96
N GLY A 299 13.82 5.15 -11.44
CA GLY A 299 14.94 5.80 -12.13
C GLY A 299 16.19 4.95 -12.18
N GLU A 300 16.49 4.22 -11.11
CA GLU A 300 17.63 3.30 -11.04
C GLU A 300 17.36 1.98 -11.76
N ARG A 301 16.09 1.55 -11.80
CA ARG A 301 15.67 0.24 -12.30
C ARG A 301 14.45 0.38 -13.23
N PRO A 302 14.62 0.98 -14.42
CA PRO A 302 13.49 1.29 -15.31
C PRO A 302 12.73 0.04 -15.81
N CYS A 303 13.33 -1.14 -15.73
CA CYS A 303 12.69 -2.40 -16.11
C CYS A 303 11.93 -3.08 -14.96
N CYS A 304 11.95 -2.55 -13.74
CA CYS A 304 11.26 -3.16 -12.60
C CYS A 304 9.73 -3.05 -12.72
N LEU A 305 9.01 -3.90 -11.99
CA LEU A 305 7.55 -4.00 -12.04
C LEU A 305 6.85 -2.66 -11.75
N ILE A 306 7.34 -1.92 -10.75
CA ILE A 306 6.74 -0.63 -10.38
C ILE A 306 7.00 0.45 -11.46
N ALA A 307 8.14 0.41 -12.14
CA ALA A 307 8.42 1.30 -13.27
C ALA A 307 7.46 1.04 -14.44
N GLN A 308 7.27 -0.23 -14.79
CA GLN A 308 6.32 -0.65 -15.83
C GLN A 308 4.87 -0.29 -15.46
N SER A 309 4.53 -0.36 -14.17
CA SER A 309 3.18 -0.01 -13.69
C SER A 309 2.93 1.51 -13.69
N GLY A 310 3.96 2.33 -13.48
CA GLY A 310 3.87 3.78 -13.53
C GLY A 310 3.62 4.35 -14.93
N GLU A 311 4.15 3.69 -15.97
CA GLU A 311 3.85 4.05 -17.37
C GLU A 311 2.37 3.80 -17.74
N MET A 312 1.70 2.89 -17.03
CA MET A 312 0.29 2.57 -17.21
C MET A 312 -0.69 3.48 -16.44
N GLY A 313 -0.19 4.49 -15.71
CA GLY A 313 -1.01 5.52 -15.09
C GLY A 313 -1.66 5.13 -13.76
N LEU A 314 -0.92 4.41 -12.91
CA LEU A 314 -1.12 4.50 -11.45
C LEU A 314 -0.81 5.93 -10.95
#